data_AF-A0A4Q4D161-F1
#
_entry.id   AF-A0A4Q4D161-F1
#
_cell.length_a   1.000
_cell.length_b   1.000
_cell.length_c   1.000
_cell.angle_alpha   90.00
_cell.angle_beta   90.00
_cell.angle_gamma   90.00
#
_symmetry.space_group_name_H-M   'P 1'
#
loop_
_entity.id
_entity.type
_entity.pdbx_description
1 polymer ?
#
loop_
_entity_poly.entity_id
_entity_poly.type
_entity_poly.pdbx_seq_one_letter_code
_entity_poly.pdbx_strand_id
1 'polypeptide(L)'
;LRMIFETAAATLDGLLMGSGDAVIGVNPATDSPQATARLLHLLDDVRQRFDIPMQSCVLSHVTTTVDLIEQGVPVDLVFQSIAGTEGANSGFGVTVPMLLEANEAGRSLGRGTVGDNVMYLETGQGSALSAGAHLGTGGKPVDQQTLETRSYGLARALDPLLINTVVGFIGPEYLYDGKQIIRAGLEDHFCGKLLGLPMGVDVCYTNHAEADTDDMDTLLTLLGVAGAAFVIAVPGADDIMLGYQSLSFHDALYVRQVLDLRPAPEFEAWLTRMGMADADGRVLPLDLAGSPLLALAGPLGKGA
;
A
#
# COMPACT_ATOMS: atom_id res chain seq x y z
N LEU A 1 19.96 -4.40 -11.27
CA LEU A 1 19.68 -5.62 -12.06
C LEU A 1 18.92 -6.64 -11.23
N ARG A 2 19.47 -7.17 -10.13
CA ARG A 2 18.76 -8.12 -9.25
C ARG A 2 17.42 -7.58 -8.71
N MET A 3 17.46 -6.41 -8.06
CA MET A 3 16.25 -5.71 -7.55
C MET A 3 15.17 -5.54 -8.64
N ILE A 4 15.56 -5.06 -9.83
CA ILE A 4 14.63 -4.86 -10.96
C ILE A 4 13.96 -6.18 -11.37
N PHE A 5 14.73 -7.27 -11.42
CA PHE A 5 14.20 -8.57 -11.79
C PHE A 5 13.25 -9.12 -10.72
N GLU A 6 13.63 -9.02 -9.44
CA GLU A 6 12.80 -9.45 -8.31
C GLU A 6 11.49 -8.65 -8.24
N THR A 7 11.54 -7.32 -8.40
CA THR A 7 10.35 -6.46 -8.48
C THR A 7 9.46 -6.82 -9.66
N ALA A 8 10.03 -7.04 -10.85
CA ALA A 8 9.24 -7.41 -12.03
C ALA A 8 8.58 -8.79 -11.87
N ALA A 9 9.27 -9.76 -11.26
CA ALA A 9 8.72 -11.07 -10.96
C ALA A 9 7.57 -11.00 -9.95
N ALA A 10 7.73 -10.26 -8.84
CA ALA A 10 6.69 -10.06 -7.85
C ALA A 10 5.47 -9.30 -8.43
N THR A 11 5.72 -8.31 -9.29
CA THR A 11 4.67 -7.57 -10.01
C THR A 11 3.88 -8.50 -10.92
N LEU A 12 4.58 -9.35 -11.68
CA LEU A 12 3.94 -10.34 -12.55
C LEU A 12 3.10 -11.33 -11.73
N ASP A 13 3.63 -11.85 -10.63
CA ASP A 13 2.92 -12.80 -9.76
C ASP A 13 1.62 -12.20 -9.20
N GLY A 14 1.70 -10.97 -8.67
CA GLY A 14 0.51 -10.24 -8.20
C GLY A 14 -0.52 -10.00 -9.29
N LEU A 15 -0.09 -9.53 -10.47
CA LEU A 15 -1.01 -9.28 -11.60
C LEU A 15 -1.69 -10.57 -12.05
N LEU A 16 -0.96 -11.69 -12.14
CA LEU A 16 -1.51 -13.00 -12.49
C LEU A 16 -2.58 -13.48 -11.51
N MET A 17 -2.50 -13.03 -10.26
CA MET A 17 -3.46 -13.29 -9.20
C MET A 17 -4.52 -12.20 -9.06
N GLY A 18 -4.60 -11.25 -9.99
CA GLY A 18 -5.57 -10.16 -9.98
C GLY A 18 -5.35 -9.11 -8.90
N SER A 19 -4.15 -9.00 -8.35
CA SER A 19 -3.73 -7.95 -7.42
C SER A 19 -3.08 -6.78 -8.17
N GLY A 20 -3.29 -5.56 -7.66
CA GLY A 20 -2.67 -4.33 -8.19
C GLY A 20 -3.67 -3.25 -8.61
N ASP A 21 -4.97 -3.46 -8.43
CA ASP A 21 -6.03 -2.51 -8.77
C ASP A 21 -6.04 -1.25 -7.88
N ALA A 22 -5.57 -1.37 -6.62
CA ALA A 22 -5.34 -0.21 -5.76
C ALA A 22 -4.03 0.50 -6.13
N VAL A 23 -2.91 -0.22 -6.02
CA VAL A 23 -1.56 0.24 -6.35
C VAL A 23 -0.63 -0.97 -6.51
N ILE A 24 0.37 -0.86 -7.40
CA ILE A 24 1.58 -1.70 -7.33
C ILE A 24 2.66 -0.88 -6.65
N GLY A 25 2.91 -1.20 -5.37
CA GLY A 25 3.86 -0.50 -4.50
C GLY A 25 5.19 -1.22 -4.37
N VAL A 26 6.28 -0.47 -4.26
CA VAL A 26 7.61 -1.01 -3.92
C VAL A 26 8.19 -0.21 -2.77
N ASN A 27 8.48 -0.87 -1.64
CA ASN A 27 9.27 -0.27 -0.57
C ASN A 27 10.77 -0.45 -0.91
N PRO A 28 11.52 0.62 -1.22
CA PRO A 28 12.91 0.47 -1.60
C PRO A 28 13.79 0.27 -0.37
N ALA A 29 14.65 -0.74 -0.38
CA ALA A 29 15.62 -0.99 0.70
C ALA A 29 16.64 0.15 0.91
N THR A 30 16.72 1.11 -0.02
CA THR A 30 17.56 2.30 0.08
C THR A 30 16.78 3.51 -0.40
N ASP A 31 16.91 4.65 0.28
CA ASP A 31 16.34 5.93 -0.16
C ASP A 31 17.23 6.61 -1.23
N SER A 32 17.57 5.87 -2.29
CA SER A 32 18.39 6.37 -3.40
C SER A 32 17.47 6.94 -4.49
N PRO A 33 17.50 8.25 -4.78
CA PRO A 33 16.66 8.85 -5.83
C PRO A 33 16.84 8.16 -7.19
N GLN A 34 18.08 7.75 -7.50
CA GLN A 34 18.38 7.04 -8.74
C GLN A 34 17.77 5.62 -8.77
N ALA A 35 17.68 4.93 -7.63
CA ALA A 35 17.02 3.63 -7.55
C ALA A 35 15.50 3.79 -7.66
N THR A 36 14.93 4.77 -6.95
CA THR A 36 13.52 5.14 -7.01
C THR A 36 13.10 5.48 -8.45
N ALA A 37 13.86 6.34 -9.14
CA ALA A 37 13.59 6.70 -10.54
C ALA A 37 13.57 5.48 -11.48
N ARG A 38 14.53 4.55 -11.32
CA ARG A 38 14.57 3.32 -12.13
C ARG A 38 13.36 2.42 -11.88
N LEU A 39 12.90 2.32 -10.63
CA LEU A 39 11.72 1.54 -10.28
C LEU A 39 10.45 2.18 -10.84
N LEU A 40 10.32 3.50 -10.74
CA LEU A 40 9.18 4.24 -11.31
C LEU A 40 9.11 4.07 -12.83
N HIS A 41 10.22 4.23 -13.55
CA HIS A 41 10.25 3.96 -14.99
C HIS A 41 9.93 2.50 -15.34
N LEU A 42 10.46 1.53 -14.58
CA LEU A 42 10.15 0.12 -14.79
C LEU A 42 8.64 -0.13 -14.66
N LEU A 43 8.01 0.36 -13.59
CA LEU A 43 6.58 0.15 -13.33
C LEU A 43 5.72 0.87 -14.37
N ASP A 44 6.09 2.09 -14.77
CA ASP A 44 5.38 2.84 -15.81
C ASP A 44 5.51 2.16 -17.18
N ASP A 45 6.69 1.65 -17.55
CA ASP A 45 6.89 0.89 -18.79
C ASP A 45 6.00 -0.36 -18.82
N VAL A 46 5.89 -1.09 -17.70
CA VAL A 46 5.00 -2.26 -17.57
C VAL A 46 3.53 -1.84 -17.71
N ARG A 47 3.12 -0.79 -16.99
CA ARG A 47 1.75 -0.27 -17.02
C ARG A 47 1.33 0.13 -18.43
N GLN A 48 2.17 0.90 -19.12
CA GLN A 48 1.90 1.37 -20.49
C GLN A 48 1.94 0.24 -21.50
N ARG A 49 2.90 -0.69 -21.41
CA ARG A 49 3.04 -1.78 -22.37
C ARG A 49 1.83 -2.73 -22.40
N PHE A 50 1.17 -2.92 -21.25
CA PHE A 50 0.04 -3.83 -21.11
C PHE A 50 -1.29 -3.10 -20.88
N ASP A 51 -1.33 -1.78 -21.05
CA ASP A 51 -2.50 -0.92 -20.81
C ASP A 51 -3.19 -1.23 -19.48
N ILE A 52 -2.40 -1.41 -18.41
CA ILE A 52 -2.89 -1.81 -17.10
C ILE A 52 -3.53 -0.58 -16.42
N PRO A 53 -4.83 -0.62 -16.06
CA PRO A 53 -5.51 0.48 -15.38
C PRO A 53 -5.20 0.42 -13.88
N MET A 54 -3.97 0.78 -13.54
CA MET A 54 -3.46 0.84 -12.18
C MET A 54 -2.55 2.05 -12.01
N GLN A 55 -2.18 2.33 -10.77
CA GLN A 55 -1.18 3.32 -10.41
C GLN A 55 -0.01 2.63 -9.72
N SER A 56 1.18 3.16 -9.94
CA SER A 56 2.42 2.69 -9.34
C SER A 56 2.91 3.61 -8.23
N CYS A 57 3.62 3.04 -7.25
CA CYS A 57 4.22 3.83 -6.19
C CYS A 57 5.56 3.23 -5.75
N VAL A 58 6.55 4.08 -5.54
CA VAL A 58 7.77 3.70 -4.80
C VAL A 58 7.73 4.44 -3.47
N LEU A 59 7.73 3.71 -2.37
CA LEU A 59 7.46 4.21 -1.02
C LEU A 59 8.71 4.87 -0.41
N SER A 60 9.33 5.81 -1.14
CA SER A 60 10.43 6.64 -0.65
C SER A 60 9.93 7.85 0.14
N HIS A 61 10.83 8.56 0.82
CA HIS A 61 10.49 9.81 1.49
C HIS A 61 9.91 10.82 0.50
N VAL A 62 8.93 11.61 0.94
CA VAL A 62 8.16 12.53 0.10
C VAL A 62 9.04 13.52 -0.67
N THR A 63 10.14 13.99 -0.07
CA THR A 63 11.08 14.92 -0.72
C THR A 63 11.79 14.28 -1.90
N THR A 64 12.19 13.01 -1.79
CA THR A 64 12.78 12.25 -2.89
C THR A 64 11.79 12.18 -4.06
N THR A 65 10.52 11.95 -3.78
CA THR A 65 9.48 11.89 -4.80
C THR A 65 9.26 13.24 -5.48
N VAL A 66 9.21 14.34 -4.72
CA VAL A 66 9.07 15.70 -5.27
C VAL A 66 10.24 16.05 -6.19
N ASP A 67 11.49 15.80 -5.78
CA ASP A 67 12.68 16.02 -6.61
C ASP A 67 12.61 15.24 -7.93
N LEU A 68 12.03 14.04 -7.92
CA LEU A 68 11.87 13.20 -9.11
C LEU A 68 10.75 13.70 -10.03
N ILE A 69 9.67 14.24 -9.47
CA ILE A 69 8.61 14.92 -10.23
C ILE A 69 9.19 16.10 -11.01
N GLU A 70 10.04 16.93 -10.37
CA GLU A 70 10.71 18.05 -11.02
C GLU A 70 11.63 17.61 -12.17
N GLN A 71 12.18 16.39 -12.08
CA GLN A 71 13.00 15.77 -13.12
C GLN A 71 12.19 15.08 -14.22
N GLY A 72 10.85 15.11 -14.16
CA GLY A 72 9.96 14.51 -15.16
C GLY A 72 9.83 12.99 -15.05
N VAL A 73 10.14 12.40 -13.90
CA VAL A 73 9.96 10.96 -13.66
C VAL A 73 8.47 10.64 -13.52
N PRO A 74 7.98 9.50 -14.06
CA PRO A 74 6.57 9.16 -14.07
C PRO A 74 6.09 8.67 -12.68
N VAL A 75 5.74 9.62 -11.80
CA VAL A 75 5.17 9.33 -10.48
C VAL A 75 3.64 9.31 -10.58
N ASP A 76 3.00 8.17 -10.31
CA ASP A 76 1.53 8.12 -10.22
C ASP A 76 1.05 8.54 -8.82
N LEU A 77 1.64 7.99 -7.76
CA LEU A 77 1.31 8.33 -6.36
C LEU A 77 2.51 8.83 -5.58
N VAL A 78 2.25 9.76 -4.66
CA VAL A 78 3.22 10.32 -3.74
C VAL A 78 3.01 9.71 -2.35
N PHE A 79 3.95 8.86 -1.94
CA PHE A 79 3.91 8.19 -0.65
C PHE A 79 4.47 9.05 0.49
N GLN A 80 3.88 8.94 1.68
CA GLN A 80 4.52 9.34 2.93
C GLN A 80 3.89 8.68 4.15
N SER A 81 4.72 8.14 5.06
CA SER A 81 4.28 7.79 6.41
C SER A 81 4.00 9.04 7.23
N ILE A 82 2.87 9.07 7.95
CA ILE A 82 2.43 10.20 8.79
C ILE A 82 2.03 9.73 10.18
N ALA A 83 1.98 10.66 11.14
CA ALA A 83 1.58 10.39 12.51
C ALA A 83 0.70 11.50 13.10
N GLY A 84 0.05 11.20 14.23
CA GLY A 84 -0.92 12.07 14.88
C GLY A 84 -0.34 13.27 15.64
N THR A 85 0.98 13.40 15.73
CA THR A 85 1.65 14.52 16.43
C THR A 85 2.75 15.14 15.57
N GLU A 86 2.97 16.44 15.75
CA GLU A 86 4.05 17.17 15.08
C GLU A 86 5.42 16.58 15.42
N GLY A 87 5.64 16.18 16.68
CA GLY A 87 6.89 15.56 17.12
C GLY A 87 7.16 14.23 16.40
N ALA A 88 6.13 13.40 16.20
CA ALA A 88 6.28 12.14 15.47
C ALA A 88 6.55 12.38 13.97
N ASN A 89 5.79 13.28 13.32
CA ASN A 89 6.04 13.65 11.92
C ASN A 89 7.44 14.26 11.71
N SER A 90 7.90 15.10 12.66
CA SER A 90 9.26 15.64 12.62
C SER A 90 10.32 14.54 12.73
N GLY A 91 10.04 13.48 13.51
CA GLY A 91 10.89 12.29 13.58
C GLY A 91 10.98 11.54 12.24
N PHE A 92 9.95 11.63 11.40
CA PHE A 92 9.97 11.13 10.02
C PHE A 92 10.63 12.09 9.03
N GLY A 93 11.02 13.31 9.45
CA GLY A 93 11.53 14.33 8.56
C GLY A 93 10.45 15.09 7.78
N VAL A 94 9.18 15.03 8.23
CA VAL A 94 8.01 15.54 7.51
C VAL A 94 7.35 16.69 8.25
N THR A 95 6.90 17.68 7.48
CA THR A 95 6.05 18.77 7.97
C THR A 95 4.77 18.87 7.14
N VAL A 96 3.72 19.47 7.70
CA VAL A 96 2.47 19.68 6.96
C VAL A 96 2.68 20.50 5.67
N PRO A 97 3.48 21.59 5.65
CA PRO A 97 3.79 22.27 4.40
C PRO A 97 4.42 21.38 3.32
N MET A 98 5.34 20.48 3.69
CA MET A 98 5.94 19.53 2.74
C MET A 98 4.89 18.58 2.15
N LEU A 99 3.93 18.11 2.95
CA LEU A 99 2.85 17.25 2.46
C LEU A 99 1.92 17.98 1.48
N LEU A 100 1.65 19.27 1.72
CA LEU A 100 0.84 20.10 0.83
C LEU A 100 1.56 20.36 -0.50
N GLU A 101 2.84 20.74 -0.45
CA GLU A 101 3.70 20.91 -1.62
C GLU A 101 3.77 19.63 -2.46
N ALA A 102 3.95 18.48 -1.82
CA ALA A 102 4.03 17.20 -2.50
C ALA A 102 2.70 16.78 -3.14
N ASN A 103 1.57 17.08 -2.51
CA ASN A 103 0.24 16.87 -3.08
C ASN A 103 0.04 17.74 -4.34
N GLU A 104 0.42 19.02 -4.27
CA GLU A 104 0.38 19.92 -5.44
C GLU A 104 1.30 19.44 -6.56
N ALA A 105 2.52 19.01 -6.24
CA ALA A 105 3.48 18.47 -7.20
C ALA A 105 2.93 17.21 -7.89
N GLY A 106 2.39 16.25 -7.14
CA GLY A 106 1.78 15.05 -7.70
C GLY A 106 0.59 15.36 -8.61
N ARG A 107 -0.31 16.26 -8.18
CA ARG A 107 -1.47 16.71 -8.98
C ARG A 107 -1.05 17.41 -10.27
N SER A 108 0.06 18.15 -10.25
CA SER A 108 0.56 18.89 -11.42
C SER A 108 0.90 17.99 -12.61
N LEU A 109 1.16 16.70 -12.37
CA LEU A 109 1.45 15.73 -13.43
C LEU A 109 0.21 15.32 -14.24
N GLY A 110 -1.01 15.46 -13.68
CA GLY A 110 -2.25 15.16 -14.40
C GLY A 110 -2.37 13.72 -14.91
N ARG A 111 -1.82 12.75 -14.17
CA ARG A 111 -1.72 11.34 -14.61
C ARG A 111 -2.97 10.50 -14.35
N GLY A 112 -3.84 10.94 -13.42
CA GLY A 112 -5.08 10.23 -13.10
C GLY A 112 -6.09 10.27 -14.25
N THR A 113 -6.77 9.14 -14.49
CA THR A 113 -7.75 8.99 -15.59
C THR A 113 -9.20 9.13 -15.15
N VAL A 114 -9.48 8.94 -13.86
CA VAL A 114 -10.83 9.05 -13.24
C VAL A 114 -10.92 10.23 -12.28
N GLY A 115 -9.86 10.50 -11.51
CA GLY A 115 -9.77 11.58 -10.54
C GLY A 115 -8.34 12.09 -10.39
N ASP A 116 -8.12 12.98 -9.42
CA ASP A 116 -6.86 13.69 -9.18
C ASP A 116 -6.31 13.52 -7.75
N ASN A 117 -6.77 12.49 -7.03
CA ASN A 117 -6.19 12.08 -5.76
C ASN A 117 -4.85 11.38 -6.02
N VAL A 118 -3.77 11.90 -5.47
CA VAL A 118 -2.39 11.43 -5.76
C VAL A 118 -1.62 10.99 -4.52
N MET A 119 -2.12 11.30 -3.32
CA MET A 119 -1.40 10.95 -2.10
C MET A 119 -1.66 9.49 -1.73
N TYR A 120 -0.58 8.81 -1.35
CA TYR A 120 -0.62 7.53 -0.65
C TYR A 120 -0.03 7.73 0.76
N LEU A 121 -0.84 7.59 1.79
CA LEU A 121 -0.43 7.83 3.17
C LEU A 121 -0.43 6.54 3.98
N GLU A 122 0.51 6.42 4.89
CA GLU A 122 0.60 5.26 5.78
C GLU A 122 0.70 5.69 7.24
N THR A 123 -0.02 4.96 8.09
CA THR A 123 -0.12 5.22 9.53
C THR A 123 0.11 3.91 10.31
N GLY A 124 0.02 3.97 11.64
CA GLY A 124 0.17 2.78 12.45
C GLY A 124 0.21 3.11 13.93
N GLN A 125 -0.58 2.37 14.70
CA GLN A 125 -0.55 2.44 16.16
C GLN A 125 0.85 2.15 16.69
N GLY A 126 1.28 2.94 17.67
CA GLY A 126 2.58 2.80 18.32
C GLY A 126 3.67 3.71 17.75
N SER A 127 3.50 4.24 16.54
CA SER A 127 4.45 5.17 15.89
C SER A 127 4.85 6.35 16.79
N ALA A 128 3.87 7.08 17.32
CA ALA A 128 4.11 8.22 18.20
C ALA A 128 4.67 7.82 19.58
N LEU A 129 4.31 6.65 20.09
CA LEU A 129 4.84 6.14 21.36
C LEU A 129 6.33 5.77 21.21
N SER A 130 6.66 5.04 20.15
CA SER A 130 8.03 4.66 19.77
C SER A 130 8.95 5.87 19.64
N ALA A 131 8.45 6.96 19.05
CA ALA A 131 9.19 8.21 18.91
C ALA A 131 9.25 9.08 20.20
N GLY A 132 8.67 8.63 21.32
CA GLY A 132 8.54 9.47 22.52
C GLY A 132 7.66 10.72 22.33
N ALA A 133 6.87 10.76 21.25
CA ALA A 133 6.08 11.90 20.80
C ALA A 133 4.56 11.71 21.03
N HIS A 134 4.19 10.85 21.97
CA HIS A 134 2.81 10.54 22.35
C HIS A 134 2.23 11.49 23.43
N LEU A 135 3.02 12.47 23.87
CA LEU A 135 2.62 13.41 24.92
C LEU A 135 1.71 14.50 24.34
N GLY A 136 0.56 14.70 24.98
CA GLY A 136 -0.39 15.76 24.69
C GLY A 136 -0.25 16.96 25.62
N THR A 137 -1.35 17.70 25.78
CA THR A 137 -1.40 18.93 26.59
C THR A 137 -0.97 18.69 28.03
N GLY A 138 -0.02 19.51 28.51
CA GLY A 138 0.52 19.40 29.86
C GLY A 138 1.46 18.20 30.07
N GLY A 139 2.00 17.63 28.99
CA GLY A 139 2.94 16.50 29.06
C GLY A 139 2.30 15.19 29.47
N LYS A 140 0.97 15.06 29.34
CA LYS A 140 0.24 13.83 29.68
C LYS A 140 0.29 12.86 28.49
N PRO A 141 0.51 11.55 28.72
CA PRO A 141 0.46 10.56 27.66
C PRO A 141 -0.94 10.48 27.05
N VAL A 142 -1.00 10.28 25.74
CA VAL A 142 -2.21 10.00 24.96
C VAL A 142 -2.11 8.56 24.44
N ASP A 143 -3.22 7.83 24.44
CA ASP A 143 -3.26 6.44 23.96
C ASP A 143 -3.05 6.33 22.44
N GLN A 144 -2.66 5.13 21.99
CA GLN A 144 -2.31 4.85 20.60
C GLN A 144 -3.48 5.12 19.64
N GLN A 145 -4.69 4.68 19.99
CA GLN A 145 -5.89 4.84 19.14
C GLN A 145 -6.24 6.30 18.89
N THR A 146 -6.15 7.14 19.93
CA THR A 146 -6.42 8.57 19.82
C THR A 146 -5.40 9.24 18.90
N LEU A 147 -4.12 8.88 19.01
CA LEU A 147 -3.07 9.43 18.15
C LEU A 147 -3.20 8.94 16.71
N GLU A 148 -3.56 7.68 16.52
CA GLU A 148 -3.79 7.12 15.20
C GLU A 148 -4.98 7.79 14.50
N THR A 149 -6.06 8.05 15.24
CA THR A 149 -7.21 8.81 14.73
C THR A 149 -6.83 10.24 14.31
N ARG A 150 -5.84 10.85 14.97
CA ARG A 150 -5.33 12.17 14.57
C ARG A 150 -4.54 12.11 13.26
N SER A 151 -3.82 11.03 12.99
CA SER A 151 -3.15 10.79 11.70
C SER A 151 -4.17 10.82 10.56
N TYR A 152 -5.33 10.19 10.73
CA TYR A 152 -6.44 10.24 9.77
C TYR A 152 -7.01 11.66 9.59
N GLY A 153 -7.08 12.45 10.67
CA GLY A 153 -7.47 13.86 10.59
C GLY A 153 -6.53 14.68 9.71
N LEU A 154 -5.22 14.44 9.79
CA LEU A 154 -4.21 15.04 8.89
C LEU A 154 -4.39 14.53 7.46
N ALA A 155 -4.53 13.21 7.27
CA ALA A 155 -4.72 12.60 5.95
C ALA A 155 -5.92 13.18 5.21
N ARG A 156 -7.04 13.40 5.90
CA ARG A 156 -8.26 13.98 5.31
C ARG A 156 -8.01 15.33 4.66
N ALA A 157 -7.08 16.15 5.17
CA ALA A 157 -6.76 17.44 4.59
C ALA A 157 -5.96 17.35 3.27
N LEU A 158 -5.47 16.16 2.92
CA LEU A 158 -4.66 15.90 1.73
C LEU A 158 -5.44 15.18 0.61
N ASP A 159 -6.70 14.82 0.85
CA ASP A 159 -7.55 14.05 -0.08
C ASP A 159 -6.81 12.88 -0.76
N PRO A 160 -6.28 11.91 0.02
CA PRO A 160 -5.46 10.84 -0.53
C PRO A 160 -6.29 9.89 -1.40
N LEU A 161 -5.62 9.27 -2.37
CA LEU A 161 -6.21 8.13 -3.08
C LEU A 161 -6.21 6.90 -2.17
N LEU A 162 -5.14 6.72 -1.41
CA LEU A 162 -4.92 5.57 -0.54
C LEU A 162 -4.45 6.04 0.84
N ILE A 163 -5.04 5.44 1.88
CA ILE A 163 -4.45 5.46 3.21
C ILE A 163 -4.63 4.11 3.87
N ASN A 164 -3.56 3.57 4.46
CA ASN A 164 -3.64 2.40 5.31
C ASN A 164 -2.99 2.63 6.66
N THR A 165 -3.52 1.94 7.67
CA THR A 165 -2.75 1.60 8.87
C THR A 165 -1.89 0.37 8.55
N VAL A 166 -0.75 0.24 9.22
CA VAL A 166 0.03 -1.00 9.27
C VAL A 166 -0.13 -1.59 10.66
N VAL A 167 -0.98 -2.62 10.78
CA VAL A 167 -1.31 -3.21 12.09
C VAL A 167 -0.42 -4.42 12.35
N GLY A 168 0.25 -4.46 13.51
CA GLY A 168 1.12 -5.57 13.92
C GLY A 168 2.58 -5.50 13.44
N PHE A 169 2.96 -4.44 12.71
CA PHE A 169 4.30 -4.28 12.13
C PHE A 169 5.41 -3.94 13.13
N ILE A 170 5.11 -3.15 14.17
CA ILE A 170 6.16 -2.63 15.06
C ILE A 170 6.65 -3.70 16.04
N GLY A 171 5.73 -4.43 16.68
CA GLY A 171 6.07 -5.47 17.65
C GLY A 171 5.10 -5.59 18.83
N PRO A 172 5.30 -6.61 19.68
CA PRO A 172 4.45 -6.93 20.81
C PRO A 172 4.44 -5.89 21.93
N GLU A 173 5.39 -4.95 21.91
CA GLU A 173 5.42 -3.83 22.85
C GLU A 173 4.25 -2.86 22.64
N TYR A 174 3.62 -2.89 21.46
CA TYR A 174 2.52 -2.01 21.07
C TYR A 174 1.21 -2.77 20.91
N LEU A 175 1.26 -3.96 20.29
CA LEU A 175 0.15 -4.89 20.09
C LEU A 175 0.66 -6.32 20.31
N TYR A 176 0.39 -6.88 21.48
CA TYR A 176 1.08 -8.08 21.98
C TYR A 176 0.67 -9.38 21.26
N ASP A 177 -0.63 -9.58 21.04
CA ASP A 177 -1.21 -10.81 20.51
C ASP A 177 -2.13 -10.57 19.31
N GLY A 178 -2.50 -11.65 18.61
CA GLY A 178 -3.44 -11.61 17.49
C GLY A 178 -4.77 -10.92 17.81
N LYS A 179 -5.26 -11.06 19.05
CA LYS A 179 -6.49 -10.38 19.50
C LYS A 179 -6.34 -8.86 19.51
N GLN A 180 -5.20 -8.34 19.98
CA GLN A 180 -4.90 -6.91 19.97
C GLN A 180 -4.72 -6.40 18.53
N ILE A 181 -4.05 -7.16 17.67
CA ILE A 181 -3.89 -6.84 16.25
C ILE A 181 -5.26 -6.76 15.55
N ILE A 182 -6.10 -7.78 15.71
CA ILE A 182 -7.46 -7.81 15.16
C ILE A 182 -8.26 -6.59 15.64
N ARG A 183 -8.18 -6.28 16.94
CA ARG A 183 -8.90 -5.14 17.52
C ARG A 183 -8.43 -3.81 16.93
N ALA A 184 -7.12 -3.58 16.89
CA ALA A 184 -6.54 -2.35 16.36
C ALA A 184 -6.88 -2.15 14.88
N GLY A 185 -6.78 -3.21 14.05
CA GLY A 185 -7.12 -3.12 12.63
C GLY A 185 -8.59 -2.73 12.39
N LEU A 186 -9.52 -3.22 13.22
CA LEU A 186 -10.93 -2.84 13.14
C LEU A 186 -11.19 -1.41 13.64
N GLU A 187 -10.52 -0.98 14.71
CA GLU A 187 -10.64 0.39 15.23
C GLU A 187 -10.11 1.41 14.22
N ASP A 188 -8.96 1.13 13.63
CA ASP A 188 -8.30 1.94 12.62
C ASP A 188 -9.14 2.06 11.35
N HIS A 189 -9.62 0.93 10.82
CA HIS A 189 -10.51 0.91 9.68
C HIS A 189 -11.78 1.73 9.93
N PHE A 190 -12.42 1.54 11.09
CA PHE A 190 -13.62 2.29 11.47
C PHE A 190 -13.36 3.80 11.55
N CYS A 191 -12.30 4.22 12.25
CA CYS A 191 -11.95 5.63 12.42
C CYS A 191 -11.60 6.30 11.08
N GLY A 192 -10.84 5.62 10.21
CA GLY A 192 -10.53 6.12 8.86
C GLY A 192 -11.80 6.31 8.02
N LYS A 193 -12.68 5.31 7.97
CA LYS A 193 -13.97 5.39 7.26
C LYS A 193 -14.89 6.47 7.84
N LEU A 194 -14.97 6.60 9.16
CA LEU A 194 -15.75 7.65 9.83
C LEU A 194 -15.28 9.06 9.42
N LEU A 195 -13.99 9.22 9.19
CA LEU A 195 -13.39 10.46 8.68
C LEU A 195 -13.41 10.56 7.15
N GLY A 196 -14.11 9.67 6.45
CA GLY A 196 -14.36 9.74 5.01
C GLY A 196 -13.16 9.37 4.15
N LEU A 197 -12.21 8.61 4.67
CA LEU A 197 -11.00 8.20 3.95
C LEU A 197 -11.20 6.88 3.19
N PRO A 198 -10.45 6.67 2.09
CA PRO A 198 -10.34 5.38 1.40
C PRO A 198 -9.46 4.41 2.21
N MET A 199 -9.92 4.07 3.42
CA MET A 199 -9.14 3.36 4.42
C MET A 199 -8.92 1.89 4.06
N GLY A 200 -7.67 1.53 3.84
CA GLY A 200 -7.16 0.16 3.77
C GLY A 200 -6.43 -0.25 5.05
N VAL A 201 -5.97 -1.50 5.09
CA VAL A 201 -5.22 -2.05 6.22
C VAL A 201 -4.15 -3.00 5.67
N ASP A 202 -2.90 -2.78 6.07
CA ASP A 202 -1.87 -3.82 5.96
C ASP A 202 -2.00 -4.74 7.17
N VAL A 203 -2.46 -5.96 6.91
CA VAL A 203 -2.72 -6.99 7.93
C VAL A 203 -1.45 -7.79 8.09
N CYS A 204 -0.76 -7.57 9.20
CA CYS A 204 0.55 -8.16 9.38
C CYS A 204 0.89 -8.49 10.83
N TYR A 205 1.95 -9.25 11.02
CA TYR A 205 2.53 -9.50 12.34
C TYR A 205 4.03 -9.76 12.22
N THR A 206 4.75 -9.50 13.31
CA THR A 206 6.16 -9.89 13.44
C THR A 206 6.28 -11.24 14.15
N ASN A 207 7.30 -12.02 13.80
CA ASN A 207 7.56 -13.35 14.35
C ASN A 207 7.74 -13.43 15.88
N HIS A 208 7.83 -12.30 16.58
CA HIS A 208 7.98 -12.24 18.04
C HIS A 208 6.72 -11.73 18.76
N ALA A 209 5.65 -11.41 18.02
CA ALA A 209 4.31 -11.23 18.58
C ALA A 209 3.63 -12.59 18.82
N GLU A 210 2.69 -12.65 19.76
CA GLU A 210 1.86 -13.83 20.01
C GLU A 210 0.69 -13.86 19.01
N ALA A 211 1.04 -14.00 17.73
CA ALA A 211 0.12 -14.00 16.60
C ALA A 211 0.58 -14.96 15.51
N ASP A 212 -0.35 -15.44 14.70
CA ASP A 212 -0.06 -16.30 13.55
C ASP A 212 -0.98 -15.98 12.34
N THR A 213 -0.89 -16.80 11.30
CA THR A 213 -1.69 -16.64 10.07
C THR A 213 -3.19 -16.77 10.31
N ASP A 214 -3.64 -17.56 11.30
CA ASP A 214 -5.08 -17.71 11.57
C ASP A 214 -5.67 -16.39 12.10
N ASP A 215 -4.88 -15.62 12.86
CA ASP A 215 -5.25 -14.27 13.29
C ASP A 215 -5.37 -13.30 12.10
N MET A 216 -4.45 -13.41 11.13
CA MET A 216 -4.46 -12.57 9.92
C MET A 216 -5.68 -12.88 9.04
N ASP A 217 -5.99 -14.16 8.81
CA ASP A 217 -7.18 -14.60 8.06
C ASP A 217 -8.47 -14.15 8.73
N THR A 218 -8.49 -14.19 10.07
CA THR A 218 -9.60 -13.67 10.87
C THR A 218 -9.78 -12.17 10.65
N LEU A 219 -8.71 -11.38 10.80
CA LEU A 219 -8.77 -9.93 10.59
C LEU A 219 -9.17 -9.58 9.16
N LEU A 220 -8.55 -10.22 8.18
CA LEU A 220 -8.82 -10.03 6.76
C LEU A 220 -10.31 -10.29 6.43
N THR A 221 -10.88 -11.39 6.93
CA THR A 221 -12.30 -11.70 6.74
C THR A 221 -13.20 -10.62 7.36
N LEU A 222 -12.88 -10.18 8.59
CA LEU A 222 -13.63 -9.12 9.27
C LEU A 222 -13.55 -7.77 8.54
N LEU A 223 -12.39 -7.43 7.99
CA LEU A 223 -12.18 -6.22 7.18
C LEU A 223 -12.93 -6.26 5.86
N GLY A 224 -12.98 -7.43 5.20
CA GLY A 224 -13.80 -7.65 4.01
C GLY A 224 -15.29 -7.40 4.30
N VAL A 225 -15.81 -7.93 5.41
CA VAL A 225 -17.20 -7.67 5.84
C VAL A 225 -17.43 -6.20 6.21
N ALA A 226 -16.43 -5.55 6.82
CA ALA A 226 -16.50 -4.13 7.19
C ALA A 226 -16.39 -3.17 5.98
N GLY A 227 -15.99 -3.66 4.81
CA GLY A 227 -15.84 -2.86 3.59
C GLY A 227 -14.53 -2.07 3.53
N ALA A 228 -13.42 -2.66 3.98
CA ALA A 228 -12.08 -2.11 3.77
C ALA A 228 -11.83 -1.80 2.29
N ALA A 229 -11.22 -0.65 2.01
CA ALA A 229 -11.02 -0.20 0.63
C ALA A 229 -10.00 -1.08 -0.11
N PHE A 230 -8.95 -1.49 0.58
CA PHE A 230 -7.93 -2.40 0.09
C PHE A 230 -7.19 -3.06 1.27
N VAL A 231 -6.47 -4.13 0.98
CA VAL A 231 -5.49 -4.75 1.86
C VAL A 231 -4.16 -4.89 1.11
N ILE A 232 -3.06 -5.02 1.84
CA ILE A 232 -1.74 -5.25 1.26
C ILE A 232 -1.50 -6.75 1.15
N ALA A 233 -0.88 -7.18 0.05
CA ALA A 233 -0.48 -8.55 -0.19
C ALA A 233 0.91 -8.59 -0.83
N VAL A 234 1.71 -9.58 -0.43
CA VAL A 234 3.07 -9.82 -0.92
C VAL A 234 3.21 -11.27 -1.44
N PRO A 235 4.22 -11.57 -2.27
CA PRO A 235 4.46 -12.94 -2.71
C PRO A 235 4.66 -13.89 -1.54
N GLY A 236 3.78 -14.89 -1.41
CA GLY A 236 3.89 -15.93 -0.38
C GLY A 236 3.69 -15.49 1.07
N ALA A 237 3.08 -14.31 1.31
CA ALA A 237 2.84 -13.77 2.65
C ALA A 237 4.12 -13.46 3.49
N ASP A 238 5.31 -13.51 2.88
CA ASP A 238 6.58 -13.25 3.56
C ASP A 238 7.29 -12.03 2.95
N ASP A 239 7.34 -10.91 3.68
CA ASP A 239 8.13 -9.76 3.26
C ASP A 239 9.59 -9.97 3.66
N ILE A 240 10.36 -10.50 2.70
CA ILE A 240 11.78 -10.82 2.89
C ILE A 240 12.67 -9.61 3.18
N MET A 241 12.20 -8.38 2.90
CA MET A 241 12.97 -7.15 3.09
C MET A 241 12.67 -6.55 4.46
N LEU A 242 11.40 -6.49 4.84
CA LEU A 242 10.94 -5.89 6.09
C LEU A 242 10.89 -6.89 7.25
N GLY A 243 10.95 -8.19 6.98
CA GLY A 243 11.13 -9.24 7.99
C GLY A 243 9.88 -9.52 8.82
N TYR A 244 8.70 -9.37 8.23
CA TYR A 244 7.41 -9.64 8.85
C TYR A 244 6.48 -10.41 7.89
N GLN A 245 5.40 -10.97 8.43
CA GLN A 245 4.42 -11.73 7.66
C GLN A 245 3.23 -10.82 7.33
N SER A 246 2.87 -10.74 6.05
CA SER A 246 1.70 -10.00 5.53
C SER A 246 0.71 -11.00 4.92
N LEU A 247 -0.30 -10.52 4.20
CA LEU A 247 -1.16 -11.38 3.39
C LEU A 247 -0.46 -11.79 2.10
N SER A 248 -0.92 -12.88 1.50
CA SER A 248 -0.56 -13.34 0.17
C SER A 248 -1.59 -12.91 -0.87
N PHE A 249 -1.22 -12.98 -2.16
CA PHE A 249 -2.18 -12.75 -3.24
C PHE A 249 -3.36 -13.74 -3.23
N HIS A 250 -3.16 -14.95 -2.67
CA HIS A 250 -4.23 -15.94 -2.54
C HIS A 250 -5.27 -15.51 -1.50
N ASP A 251 -4.87 -14.79 -0.45
CA ASP A 251 -5.78 -14.37 0.62
C ASP A 251 -6.74 -13.29 0.11
N ALA A 252 -6.24 -12.39 -0.75
CA ALA A 252 -7.08 -11.43 -1.46
C ALA A 252 -8.11 -12.11 -2.37
N LEU A 253 -7.72 -13.19 -3.08
CA LEU A 253 -8.66 -13.99 -3.88
C LEU A 253 -9.69 -14.72 -3.02
N TYR A 254 -9.26 -15.31 -1.90
CA TYR A 254 -10.13 -15.98 -0.94
C TYR A 254 -11.23 -15.03 -0.49
N VAL A 255 -10.89 -13.84 0.02
CA VAL A 255 -11.89 -12.87 0.51
C VAL A 255 -12.82 -12.42 -0.60
N ARG A 256 -12.28 -12.10 -1.78
CA ARG A 256 -13.10 -11.72 -2.94
C ARG A 256 -14.11 -12.80 -3.27
N GLN A 257 -13.69 -14.06 -3.28
CA GLN A 257 -14.57 -15.18 -3.61
C GLN A 257 -15.65 -15.43 -2.55
N VAL A 258 -15.31 -15.44 -1.26
CA VAL A 258 -16.27 -15.77 -0.20
C VAL A 258 -17.25 -14.64 0.11
N LEU A 259 -16.87 -13.39 -0.16
CA LEU A 259 -17.71 -12.21 0.03
C LEU A 259 -18.32 -11.65 -1.26
N ASP A 260 -18.11 -12.31 -2.40
CA ASP A 260 -18.58 -11.86 -3.73
C ASP A 260 -18.12 -10.42 -4.08
N LEU A 261 -16.86 -10.10 -3.76
CA LEU A 261 -16.24 -8.81 -4.05
C LEU A 261 -15.47 -8.87 -5.37
N ARG A 262 -15.38 -7.72 -6.03
CA ARG A 262 -14.68 -7.56 -7.32
C ARG A 262 -13.55 -6.54 -7.21
N PRO A 263 -12.51 -6.63 -8.07
CA PRO A 263 -11.53 -5.56 -8.22
C PRO A 263 -12.16 -4.24 -8.67
N ALA A 264 -11.37 -3.17 -8.73
CA ALA A 264 -11.80 -1.92 -9.37
C ALA A 264 -12.35 -2.19 -10.80
N PRO A 265 -13.45 -1.55 -11.23
CA PRO A 265 -14.13 -1.89 -12.48
C PRO A 265 -13.24 -1.84 -13.73
N GLU A 266 -12.35 -0.86 -13.80
CA GLU A 266 -11.39 -0.71 -14.90
C GLU A 266 -10.42 -1.89 -14.95
N PHE A 267 -9.96 -2.34 -13.78
CA PHE A 267 -9.06 -3.48 -13.61
C PHE A 267 -9.75 -4.81 -13.86
N GLU A 268 -11.00 -4.98 -13.40
CA GLU A 268 -11.83 -6.14 -13.73
C GLU A 268 -12.02 -6.28 -15.26
N ALA A 269 -12.34 -5.17 -15.92
CA ALA A 269 -12.44 -5.15 -17.37
C ALA A 269 -11.11 -5.49 -18.04
N TRP A 270 -9.97 -5.06 -17.48
CA TRP A 270 -8.65 -5.42 -17.97
C TRP A 270 -8.36 -6.91 -17.80
N LEU A 271 -8.60 -7.48 -16.61
CA LEU A 271 -8.44 -8.93 -16.36
C LEU A 271 -9.25 -9.76 -17.36
N THR A 272 -10.49 -9.36 -17.64
CA THR A 272 -11.35 -10.01 -18.63
C THR A 272 -10.75 -9.94 -20.03
N ARG A 273 -10.27 -8.76 -20.47
CA ARG A 273 -9.62 -8.59 -21.79
C ARG A 273 -8.35 -9.41 -21.92
N MET A 274 -7.62 -9.60 -20.83
CA MET A 274 -6.40 -10.39 -20.78
C MET A 274 -6.67 -11.90 -20.69
N GLY A 275 -7.95 -12.33 -20.59
CA GLY A 275 -8.32 -13.73 -20.43
C GLY A 275 -7.97 -14.31 -19.05
N MET A 276 -7.84 -13.43 -18.04
CA MET A 276 -7.41 -13.77 -16.69
C MET A 276 -8.57 -13.92 -15.71
N ALA A 277 -9.76 -13.47 -16.09
CA ALA A 277 -10.98 -13.63 -15.30
C ALA A 277 -12.11 -14.28 -16.13
N ASP A 278 -12.97 -15.05 -15.47
CA ASP A 278 -14.20 -15.58 -16.07
C ASP A 278 -15.34 -14.55 -16.10
N ALA A 279 -16.50 -14.95 -16.65
CA ALA A 279 -17.67 -14.08 -16.74
C ALA A 279 -18.26 -13.69 -15.36
N ASP A 280 -17.93 -14.44 -14.30
CA ASP A 280 -18.34 -14.17 -12.94
C ASP A 280 -17.33 -13.27 -12.20
N GLY A 281 -16.24 -12.86 -12.87
CA GLY A 281 -15.18 -12.00 -12.32
C GLY A 281 -14.13 -12.76 -11.51
N ARG A 282 -14.15 -14.10 -11.51
CA ARG A 282 -13.17 -14.91 -10.78
C ARG A 282 -11.88 -14.98 -11.58
N VAL A 283 -10.76 -14.73 -10.89
CA VAL A 283 -9.43 -14.91 -11.46
C VAL A 283 -9.22 -16.40 -11.72
N LEU A 284 -8.86 -16.73 -12.96
CA LEU A 284 -8.66 -18.10 -13.41
C LEU A 284 -7.25 -18.58 -13.02
N PRO A 285 -7.08 -19.85 -12.64
CA PRO A 285 -5.76 -20.46 -12.59
C PRO A 285 -5.12 -20.38 -13.98
N LEU A 286 -4.09 -19.57 -14.13
CA LEU A 286 -3.44 -19.33 -15.42
C LEU A 286 -2.33 -20.33 -15.68
N ASP A 287 -2.29 -20.88 -16.89
CA ASP A 287 -1.06 -21.44 -17.45
C ASP A 287 -0.15 -20.29 -17.88
N LEU A 288 0.99 -20.14 -17.20
CA LEU A 288 2.01 -19.14 -17.50
C LEU A 288 2.43 -19.17 -18.97
N ALA A 289 2.44 -20.35 -19.62
CA ALA A 289 2.81 -20.49 -21.03
C ALA A 289 1.80 -19.83 -21.98
N GLY A 290 0.55 -19.66 -21.55
CA GLY A 290 -0.51 -19.01 -22.31
C GLY A 290 -0.79 -17.55 -21.92
N SER A 291 -0.15 -17.05 -20.85
CA SER A 291 -0.41 -15.69 -20.36
C SER A 291 0.23 -14.63 -21.25
N PRO A 292 -0.51 -13.59 -21.69
CA PRO A 292 0.07 -12.45 -22.39
C PRO A 292 1.15 -11.73 -21.56
N LEU A 293 1.09 -11.86 -20.23
CA LEU A 293 2.04 -11.27 -19.29
C LEU A 293 3.38 -12.01 -19.23
N LEU A 294 3.51 -13.20 -19.84
CA LEU A 294 4.79 -13.93 -19.87
C LEU A 294 5.93 -13.09 -20.46
N ALA A 295 5.62 -12.14 -21.33
CA ALA A 295 6.60 -11.21 -21.88
C ALA A 295 7.27 -10.29 -20.84
N LEU A 296 6.73 -10.19 -19.61
CA LEU A 296 7.38 -9.56 -18.45
C LEU A 296 8.53 -10.38 -17.87
N ALA A 297 8.47 -11.72 -18.01
CA ALA A 297 9.53 -12.63 -17.55
C ALA A 297 10.70 -12.77 -18.55
N GLY A 298 10.53 -12.27 -19.78
CA GLY A 298 11.61 -12.18 -20.77
C GLY A 298 12.53 -10.98 -20.54
N PRO A 299 13.73 -10.94 -21.13
CA PRO A 299 14.57 -9.75 -21.06
C PRO A 299 13.79 -8.55 -21.61
N LEU A 300 13.56 -7.55 -20.76
CA LEU A 300 13.05 -6.23 -21.17
C LEU A 300 13.97 -5.74 -22.29
N GLY A 301 13.48 -5.84 -23.53
CA GLY A 301 14.28 -5.65 -24.72
C GLY A 301 14.88 -4.24 -24.72
N LYS A 302 16.17 -4.16 -25.08
CA LYS A 302 16.81 -2.91 -25.51
C LYS A 302 16.03 -2.36 -26.70
N GLY A 303 15.15 -1.40 -26.47
CA GLY A 303 14.44 -0.64 -27.50
C GLY A 303 14.57 0.84 -27.19
N ALA A 304 15.63 1.45 -27.74
CA ALA A 304 15.69 2.86 -28.06
C ALA A 304 15.27 3.05 -29.52
#